data_AF-A0A937VZV1-F1
#
_entry.id   AF-A0A937VZV1-F1
#
_cell.length_a   1.000
_cell.length_b   1.000
_cell.length_c   1.000
_cell.angle_alpha   90.00
_cell.angle_beta   90.00
_cell.angle_gamma   90.00
#
_symmetry.space_group_name_H-M   'P 1'
#
loop_
_entity.id
_entity.type
_entity.pdbx_description
1 polymer ?
#
loop_
_entity_poly.entity_id
_entity_poly.type
_entity_poly.pdbx_seq_one_letter_code
_entity_poly.pdbx_strand_id
1 'polypeptide(L)'
;MRAIGHVVTRPGRKLGDPAVDIPVPQDFVTVPGIPQNSKDVDFYSREYPLQRQQVEHAADTEWAPSVGTPEMQKYHHEHQAVMEPFYRLMNASGNLEPTGTATGKDVTALIKAKARELGYLDVGITAHDRRYVYEDRRQHIKYPHAI
;
A
#
# COMPACT_ATOMS: atom_id res chain seq x y z
N MET A 1 -20.93 26.18 19.21
CA MET A 1 -20.39 25.38 18.08
C MET A 1 -18.95 25.80 17.87
N ARG A 2 -18.02 24.86 17.66
CA ARG A 2 -16.63 25.22 17.30
C ARG A 2 -16.62 25.77 15.87
N ALA A 3 -15.71 26.70 15.58
CA ALA A 3 -15.52 27.21 14.22
C ALA A 3 -15.12 26.05 13.29
N ILE A 4 -15.77 25.94 12.13
CA ILE A 4 -15.46 24.93 11.11
C ILE A 4 -14.40 25.54 10.20
N GLY A 5 -13.28 24.83 10.02
CA GLY A 5 -12.22 25.27 9.11
C GLY A 5 -12.51 24.90 7.66
N HIS A 6 -12.88 23.64 7.39
CA HIS A 6 -13.31 23.17 6.08
C HIS A 6 -14.19 21.91 6.20
N VAL A 7 -14.83 21.51 5.09
CA VAL A 7 -15.62 20.28 4.99
C VAL A 7 -14.92 19.30 4.05
N VAL A 8 -14.71 18.07 4.50
CA VAL A 8 -14.17 16.98 3.68
C VAL A 8 -15.32 16.11 3.22
N THR A 9 -15.54 16.05 1.91
CA THR A 9 -16.52 15.14 1.29
C THR A 9 -15.84 13.84 0.90
N ARG A 10 -16.30 12.72 1.45
CA ARG A 10 -15.83 11.37 1.07
C ARG A 10 -16.94 10.52 0.47
N PRO A 11 -16.63 9.59 -0.43
CA PRO A 11 -17.63 8.64 -0.93
C PRO A 11 -18.21 7.79 0.20
N GLY A 12 -19.46 7.34 0.02
CA GLY A 12 -20.08 6.38 0.94
C GLY A 12 -19.38 5.02 0.95
N ARG A 13 -19.65 4.23 1.99
CA ARG A 13 -18.93 2.97 2.29
C ARG A 13 -19.06 1.94 1.17
N LYS A 14 -20.25 1.79 0.58
CA LYS A 14 -20.49 0.88 -0.55
C LYS A 14 -20.65 1.66 -1.85
N LEU A 15 -20.53 0.95 -2.97
CA LEU A 15 -20.88 1.50 -4.27
C LEU A 15 -22.36 1.88 -4.26
N GLY A 16 -22.68 3.14 -4.59
CA GLY A 16 -24.04 3.68 -4.58
C GLY A 16 -24.47 4.36 -3.28
N ASP A 17 -23.72 4.22 -2.18
CA ASP A 17 -24.00 4.97 -0.95
C ASP A 17 -23.77 6.48 -1.18
N PRO A 18 -24.60 7.34 -0.55
CA PRO A 18 -24.41 8.79 -0.64
C PRO A 18 -23.06 9.21 -0.08
N ALA A 19 -22.52 10.31 -0.62
CA ALA A 19 -21.32 10.93 -0.07
C ALA A 19 -21.58 11.42 1.37
N VAL A 20 -20.53 11.42 2.18
CA VAL A 20 -20.57 11.87 3.57
C VAL A 20 -19.70 13.11 3.71
N ASP A 21 -20.29 14.17 4.25
CA ASP A 21 -19.60 15.41 4.58
C ASP A 21 -19.13 15.38 6.03
N ILE A 22 -17.83 15.60 6.22
CA ILE A 22 -17.19 15.62 7.53
C ILE A 22 -16.72 17.06 7.79
N PRO A 23 -17.39 17.82 8.68
CA PRO A 23 -16.94 19.14 9.06
C PRO A 23 -15.70 19.02 9.96
N VAL A 24 -14.58 19.63 9.53
CA VAL A 24 -13.32 19.64 10.28
C VAL A 24 -13.27 20.91 11.13
N PRO A 25 -13.22 20.80 12.47
CA PRO A 25 -13.03 21.95 13.36
C PRO A 25 -11.73 22.71 13.07
N GLN A 26 -11.74 24.04 13.26
CA GLN A 26 -10.58 24.90 13.06
C GLN A 26 -9.33 24.42 13.84
N ASP A 27 -9.53 23.93 15.07
CA ASP A 27 -8.46 23.41 15.94
C ASP A 27 -7.77 22.16 15.38
N PHE A 28 -8.40 21.47 14.41
CA PHE A 28 -7.88 20.26 13.76
C PHE A 28 -7.48 20.49 12.30
N VAL A 29 -7.49 21.74 11.83
CA VAL A 29 -7.03 22.05 10.48
C VAL A 29 -5.53 21.79 10.41
N THR A 30 -5.15 20.88 9.53
CA THR A 30 -3.76 20.56 9.21
C THR A 30 -3.43 21.02 7.79
N VAL A 31 -2.17 20.87 7.39
CA VAL A 31 -1.73 21.18 6.02
C VAL A 31 -2.34 20.14 5.07
N PRO A 32 -2.91 20.54 3.92
CA PRO A 32 -3.36 19.58 2.92
C PRO A 32 -2.25 18.62 2.48
N GLY A 33 -2.55 17.32 2.45
CA GLY A 33 -1.60 16.27 2.07
C GLY A 33 -0.82 15.67 3.24
N ILE A 34 0.07 14.72 2.95
CA ILE A 34 0.97 14.13 3.94
C ILE A 34 2.21 15.03 4.03
N PRO A 35 2.53 15.64 5.18
CA PRO A 35 3.72 16.46 5.32
C PRO A 35 4.97 15.59 5.10
N GLN A 36 5.85 16.02 4.19
CA GLN A 36 7.12 15.35 3.92
C GLN A 36 8.27 16.10 4.59
N ASN A 37 9.08 15.39 5.36
CA ASN A 37 10.39 15.87 5.81
C ASN A 37 11.46 15.29 4.88
N SER A 38 12.00 16.12 3.98
CA SER A 38 12.95 15.66 2.95
C SER A 38 14.19 14.98 3.52
N LYS A 39 14.67 15.42 4.69
CA LYS A 39 15.83 14.80 5.35
C LYS A 39 15.55 13.35 5.73
N ASP A 40 14.36 13.10 6.28
CA ASP A 40 13.96 11.75 6.69
C ASP A 40 13.75 10.88 5.45
N VAL A 41 13.06 11.40 4.43
CA VAL A 41 12.84 10.67 3.17
C VAL A 41 14.18 10.29 2.53
N ASP A 42 15.14 11.21 2.46
CA ASP A 42 16.45 10.95 1.87
C ASP A 42 17.22 9.89 2.67
N PHE A 43 17.23 9.99 4.01
CA PHE A 43 17.84 9.00 4.89
C PHE A 43 17.21 7.61 4.69
N TYR A 44 15.88 7.50 4.79
CA TYR A 44 15.19 6.21 4.67
C TYR A 44 15.26 5.60 3.27
N SER A 45 15.43 6.44 2.24
CA SER A 45 15.53 5.98 0.85
C SER A 45 16.92 5.48 0.44
N ARG A 46 17.98 5.84 1.19
CA ARG A 46 19.38 5.59 0.80
C ARG A 46 20.24 4.91 1.86
N GLU A 47 19.96 5.14 3.14
CA GLU A 47 20.84 4.74 4.25
C GLU A 47 20.26 3.55 5.02
N TYR A 48 18.99 3.63 5.44
CA TYR A 48 18.37 2.57 6.24
C TYR A 48 16.84 2.73 6.35
N PRO A 49 16.01 1.68 6.22
CA PRO A 49 16.38 0.30 5.89
C PRO A 49 16.61 0.11 4.37
N LEU A 50 17.71 -0.56 4.01
CA LEU A 50 18.04 -0.87 2.61
C LEU A 50 17.24 -2.04 2.04
N GLN A 51 16.74 -2.91 2.92
CA GLN A 51 15.99 -4.11 2.60
C GLN A 51 14.83 -4.25 3.58
N ARG A 52 13.85 -5.10 3.27
CA ARG A 52 12.81 -5.43 4.25
C ARG A 52 13.44 -6.12 5.47
N GLN A 53 12.92 -5.82 6.66
CA GLN A 53 13.42 -6.37 7.92
C GLN A 53 13.50 -7.90 7.93
N GLN A 54 12.59 -8.60 7.25
CA GLN A 54 12.61 -10.06 7.17
C GLN A 54 13.82 -10.64 6.42
N VAL A 55 14.49 -9.83 5.59
CA VAL A 55 15.72 -10.23 4.88
C VAL A 55 16.93 -9.86 5.71
N GLU A 56 16.97 -8.63 6.23
CA GLU A 56 18.07 -8.15 7.06
C GLU A 56 18.22 -8.98 8.36
N HIS A 57 17.09 -9.35 8.97
CA HIS A 57 17.00 -10.17 10.17
C HIS A 57 16.44 -11.56 9.85
N ALA A 58 17.00 -12.22 8.83
CA ALA A 58 16.52 -13.53 8.38
C ALA A 58 16.59 -14.60 9.49
N ALA A 59 17.63 -14.58 10.32
CA ALA A 59 17.76 -15.51 11.45
C ALA A 59 16.63 -15.33 12.49
N ASP A 60 16.29 -14.09 12.81
CA ASP A 60 15.18 -13.80 13.73
C ASP A 60 13.83 -14.19 13.10
N THR A 61 13.70 -14.02 11.78
CA THR A 61 12.50 -14.43 11.03
C THR A 61 12.31 -15.94 11.04
N GLU A 62 13.40 -16.72 10.90
CA GLU A 62 13.38 -18.18 10.98
C GLU A 62 13.14 -18.67 12.41
N TRP A 63 13.72 -17.98 13.40
CA TRP A 63 13.59 -18.33 14.81
C TRP A 63 12.22 -17.97 15.41
N ALA A 64 11.62 -16.84 15.02
CA ALA A 64 10.42 -16.30 15.66
C ALA A 64 9.24 -17.30 15.80
N PRO A 65 8.93 -18.15 14.79
CA PRO A 65 7.89 -19.17 14.94
C PRO A 65 8.17 -20.17 16.08
N SER A 66 9.44 -20.48 16.37
CA SER A 66 9.83 -21.49 17.38
C SER A 66 9.54 -21.08 18.83
N VAL A 67 9.39 -19.78 19.10
CA VAL A 67 9.16 -19.23 20.44
C VAL A 67 7.68 -19.27 20.84
N GLY A 68 6.78 -19.43 19.87
CA GLY A 68 5.34 -19.46 20.10
C GLY A 68 4.85 -20.72 20.81
N THR A 69 3.60 -20.69 21.30
CA THR A 69 2.94 -21.90 21.83
C THR A 69 2.75 -22.96 20.73
N PRO A 70 2.52 -24.24 21.06
CA PRO A 70 2.25 -25.28 20.07
C PRO A 70 1.12 -24.93 19.08
N GLU A 71 0.08 -24.24 19.56
CA GLU A 71 -1.04 -23.78 18.72
C GLU A 71 -0.62 -22.71 17.72
N MET A 72 0.21 -21.75 18.15
CA MET A 72 0.76 -20.71 17.28
C MET A 72 1.68 -21.30 16.21
N GLN A 73 2.51 -22.28 16.59
CA GLN A 73 3.38 -23.01 15.66
C GLN A 73 2.54 -23.76 14.63
N LYS A 74 1.53 -24.51 15.08
CA LYS A 74 0.59 -25.22 14.18
C LYS A 74 -0.07 -24.25 13.20
N TYR A 75 -0.62 -23.14 13.69
CA TYR A 75 -1.22 -22.12 12.83
C TYR A 75 -0.24 -21.57 11.81
N HIS A 76 1.00 -21.26 12.22
CA HIS A 76 2.03 -20.76 11.33
C HIS A 76 2.31 -21.76 10.20
N HIS A 77 2.49 -23.04 10.53
CA HIS A 77 2.71 -24.09 9.53
C HIS A 77 1.53 -24.25 8.56
N GLU A 78 0.29 -24.25 9.07
CA GLU A 78 -0.91 -24.34 8.24
C GLU A 78 -1.05 -23.12 7.32
N HIS A 79 -0.81 -21.91 7.84
CA HIS A 79 -0.80 -20.69 7.04
C HIS A 79 0.26 -20.73 5.94
N GLN A 80 1.50 -21.12 6.24
CA GLN A 80 2.56 -21.24 5.24
C GLN A 80 2.19 -22.26 4.16
N ALA A 81 1.65 -23.42 4.53
CA ALA A 81 1.22 -24.44 3.58
C ALA A 81 0.11 -23.94 2.64
N VAL A 82 -0.83 -23.14 3.15
CA VAL A 82 -1.89 -22.53 2.36
C VAL A 82 -1.34 -21.42 1.45
N MET A 83 -0.37 -20.62 1.92
CA MET A 83 0.18 -19.48 1.19
C MET A 83 1.21 -19.87 0.12
N GLU A 84 1.94 -20.96 0.32
CA GLU A 84 2.98 -21.47 -0.59
C GLU A 84 2.58 -21.46 -2.08
N PRO A 85 1.41 -22.00 -2.51
CA PRO A 85 1.01 -21.94 -3.92
C PRO A 85 0.79 -20.50 -4.42
N PHE A 86 0.36 -19.57 -3.57
CA PHE A 86 0.15 -18.17 -3.96
C PHE A 86 1.46 -17.43 -4.19
N TYR A 87 2.53 -17.73 -3.46
CA TYR A 87 3.82 -17.07 -3.68
C TYR A 87 4.34 -17.28 -5.11
N ARG A 88 4.17 -18.47 -5.67
CA ARG A 88 4.51 -18.73 -7.08
C ARG A 88 3.67 -17.88 -8.03
N LEU A 89 2.37 -17.78 -7.80
CA LEU A 89 1.47 -16.95 -8.63
C LEU A 89 1.81 -15.47 -8.52
N MET A 90 2.10 -14.96 -7.32
CA MET A 90 2.51 -13.58 -7.08
C MET A 90 3.84 -13.24 -7.73
N ASN A 91 4.82 -14.16 -7.71
CA ASN A 91 6.09 -13.94 -8.39
C ASN A 91 5.94 -13.96 -9.92
N ALA A 92 5.09 -14.85 -10.44
CA ALA A 92 4.82 -14.93 -11.87
C ALA A 92 4.02 -13.72 -12.39
N SER A 93 3.12 -13.15 -11.59
CA SER A 93 2.26 -12.04 -12.01
C SER A 93 3.06 -10.79 -12.40
N GLY A 94 4.22 -10.55 -11.78
CA GLY A 94 5.12 -9.45 -12.13
C GLY A 94 5.73 -9.55 -13.53
N ASN A 95 5.65 -10.72 -14.17
CA ASN A 95 6.12 -10.97 -15.55
C ASN A 95 4.99 -11.00 -16.58
N LEU A 96 3.75 -10.70 -16.19
CA LEU A 96 2.65 -10.61 -17.14
C LEU A 96 2.80 -9.35 -17.98
N GLU A 97 2.92 -9.53 -19.29
CA GLU A 97 2.90 -8.42 -20.24
C GLU A 97 1.47 -7.88 -20.39
N PRO A 98 1.30 -6.55 -20.44
CA PRO A 98 -0.01 -5.96 -20.75
C PRO A 98 -0.52 -6.45 -22.09
N THR A 99 -1.72 -7.03 -22.12
CA THR A 99 -2.37 -7.48 -23.36
C THR A 99 -3.19 -6.38 -24.04
N GLY A 100 -3.39 -5.25 -23.36
CA GLY A 100 -4.14 -4.11 -23.87
C GLY A 100 -3.26 -3.06 -24.55
N THR A 101 -3.81 -2.40 -25.58
CA THR A 101 -3.15 -1.26 -26.23
C THR A 101 -3.32 0.01 -25.37
N ALA A 102 -2.22 0.69 -25.06
CA ALA A 102 -2.26 1.96 -24.35
C ALA A 102 -2.96 3.03 -25.20
N THR A 103 -4.04 3.61 -24.67
CA THR A 103 -4.84 4.63 -25.38
C THR A 103 -4.48 6.07 -24.99
N GLY A 104 -3.63 6.25 -23.97
CA GLY A 104 -3.28 7.56 -23.40
C GLY A 104 -4.42 8.22 -22.60
N LYS A 105 -5.59 7.60 -22.52
CA LYS A 105 -6.71 8.10 -21.73
C LYS A 105 -6.43 7.94 -20.24
N ASP A 106 -6.81 8.95 -19.46
CA ASP A 106 -6.81 8.84 -18.00
C ASP A 106 -7.89 7.83 -17.56
N VAL A 107 -7.45 6.73 -16.96
CA VAL A 107 -8.30 5.66 -16.44
C VAL A 107 -8.43 5.68 -14.91
N THR A 108 -7.91 6.71 -14.24
CA THR A 108 -7.88 6.83 -12.77
C THR A 108 -9.25 6.61 -12.14
N ALA A 109 -10.30 7.24 -12.69
CA ALA A 109 -11.66 7.09 -12.19
C ALA A 109 -12.20 5.67 -12.38
N LEU A 110 -11.87 5.02 -13.50
CA LEU A 110 -12.28 3.64 -13.78
C LEU A 110 -11.62 2.66 -12.81
N ILE A 111 -10.33 2.85 -12.52
CA ILE A 111 -9.59 2.04 -11.54
C ILE A 111 -10.23 2.19 -10.15
N LYS A 112 -10.48 3.43 -9.71
CA LYS A 112 -11.14 3.69 -8.41
C LYS A 112 -12.54 3.06 -8.34
N ALA A 113 -13.33 3.16 -9.41
CA ALA A 113 -14.65 2.54 -9.47
C ALA A 113 -14.57 1.02 -9.36
N LYS A 114 -13.64 0.39 -10.10
CA LYS A 114 -13.46 -1.06 -10.05
C LYS A 114 -12.99 -1.53 -8.69
N ALA A 115 -12.08 -0.80 -8.05
CA ALA A 115 -11.63 -1.14 -6.71
C ALA A 115 -12.77 -1.06 -5.68
N ARG A 116 -13.65 -0.06 -5.79
CA ARG A 116 -14.86 0.02 -4.95
C ARG A 116 -15.83 -1.14 -5.20
N GLU A 117 -16.00 -1.56 -6.45
CA GLU A 117 -16.79 -2.76 -6.80
C GLU A 117 -16.22 -4.02 -6.13
N LEU A 118 -14.90 -4.14 -6.06
CA LEU A 118 -14.19 -5.24 -5.39
C LEU A 118 -14.20 -5.14 -3.85
N GLY A 119 -14.80 -4.10 -3.28
CA GLY A 119 -14.93 -3.91 -1.83
C GLY A 119 -13.79 -3.13 -1.17
N TYR A 120 -12.86 -2.57 -1.95
CA TYR A 120 -11.85 -1.65 -1.41
C TYR A 120 -12.49 -0.30 -1.07
N LEU A 121 -12.18 0.21 0.13
CA LEU A 121 -12.66 1.51 0.62
C LEU A 121 -11.62 2.60 0.31
N ASP A 122 -12.09 3.82 0.01
CA ASP A 122 -11.26 5.03 -0.18
C ASP A 122 -9.92 4.79 -0.90
N VAL A 123 -10.00 4.49 -2.19
CA VAL A 123 -8.81 4.23 -3.01
C VAL A 123 -8.11 5.54 -3.38
N GLY A 124 -7.07 5.84 -2.61
CA GLY A 124 -6.04 6.80 -2.97
C GLY A 124 -5.15 6.21 -4.06
N ILE A 125 -4.89 7.01 -5.09
CA ILE A 125 -3.89 6.70 -6.12
C ILE A 125 -2.85 7.81 -6.00
N THR A 126 -1.59 7.43 -5.86
CA THR A 126 -0.46 8.35 -5.83
C THR A 126 0.50 7.98 -6.94
N ALA A 127 1.21 8.96 -7.49
CA ALA A 127 2.33 8.66 -8.36
C ALA A 127 3.33 7.76 -7.62
N HIS A 128 3.85 6.75 -8.33
CA HIS A 128 4.90 5.90 -7.80
C HIS A 128 6.15 6.73 -7.46
N ASP A 129 6.54 6.74 -6.19
CA ASP A 129 7.72 7.45 -5.72
C ASP A 129 8.79 6.44 -5.30
N ARG A 130 9.87 6.39 -6.09
CA ARG A 130 10.99 5.47 -5.91
C ARG A 130 11.70 5.67 -4.57
N ARG A 131 11.55 6.82 -3.90
CA ARG A 131 12.17 7.07 -2.59
C ARG A 131 11.59 6.17 -1.50
N TYR A 132 10.38 5.64 -1.69
CA TYR A 132 9.73 4.71 -0.76
C TYR A 132 9.91 3.23 -1.14
N VAL A 133 10.85 2.93 -2.01
CA VAL A 133 11.21 1.55 -2.39
C VAL A 133 12.54 1.19 -1.76
N TYR A 134 12.61 0.03 -1.10
CA TYR A 134 13.86 -0.54 -0.59
C TYR A 134 14.93 -0.59 -1.70
N GLU A 135 16.18 -0.33 -1.33
CA GLU A 135 17.30 -0.27 -2.27
C GLU A 135 17.45 -1.58 -3.06
N ASP A 136 17.37 -2.74 -2.39
CA ASP A 136 17.44 -4.07 -3.02
C ASP A 136 16.27 -4.38 -3.98
N ARG A 137 15.17 -3.63 -3.86
CA ARG A 137 13.99 -3.77 -4.72
C ARG A 137 14.00 -2.83 -5.92
N ARG A 138 14.86 -1.81 -5.95
CA ARG A 138 14.88 -0.82 -7.05
C ARG A 138 15.07 -1.44 -8.42
N GLN A 139 15.89 -2.48 -8.52
CA GLN A 139 16.15 -3.20 -9.78
C GLN A 139 14.94 -3.97 -10.31
N HIS A 140 13.96 -4.28 -9.46
CA HIS A 140 12.76 -5.03 -9.84
C HIS A 140 11.63 -4.11 -10.34
N ILE A 141 11.80 -2.78 -10.32
CA ILE A 141 10.80 -1.83 -10.82
C ILE A 141 10.83 -1.83 -12.35
N LYS A 142 9.82 -2.42 -12.98
CA LYS A 142 9.68 -2.46 -14.45
C LYS A 142 9.06 -1.18 -15.03
N TYR A 143 8.10 -0.60 -14.32
CA TYR A 143 7.30 0.53 -14.80
C TYR A 143 7.38 1.69 -13.80
N PRO A 144 8.42 2.52 -13.86
CA PRO A 144 8.63 3.60 -12.88
C PRO A 144 7.56 4.70 -12.91
N HIS A 145 6.73 4.72 -13.95
CA HIS A 145 5.64 5.67 -14.14
C HIS A 145 4.25 5.01 -14.10
N ALA A 146 4.16 3.75 -13.65
CA ALA A 146 2.86 3.14 -13.40
C ALA A 146 2.15 3.86 -12.26
N ILE A 147 0.85 4.05 -12.43
CA ILE A 147 -0.08 4.70 -11.49
C ILE A 147 -0.79 3.61 -10.69
#